data_AF-A0AA37TH86-F1
#
_entry.id   AF-A0AA37TH86-F1
#
_cell.length_a   1.000
_cell.length_b   1.000
_cell.length_c   1.000
_cell.angle_alpha   90.00
_cell.angle_beta   90.00
_cell.angle_gamma   90.00
#
_symmetry.space_group_name_H-M   'P 1'
#
loop_
_entity.id
_entity.type
_entity.pdbx_description
1 polymer ?
#
loop_
_entity_poly.entity_id
_entity_poly.type
_entity_poly.pdbx_seq_one_letter_code
_entity_poly.pdbx_strand_id
1 'polypeptide(L)' 'MTEKKGHGSATAKKANAKAKKEGKSNPRTSSSAQAELGKKGGKSK' A
#
# COMPACT_ATOMS: atom_id res chain seq x y z
N MET A 1 7.06 16.57 14.81
CA MET A 1 6.76 16.02 13.47
C MET A 1 5.95 14.75 13.65
N THR A 2 4.64 14.86 13.92
CA THR A 2 3.76 13.71 14.11
C THR A 2 3.62 12.97 12.79
N GLU A 3 4.46 11.95 12.70
CA GLU A 3 4.58 10.91 11.71
C GLU A 3 3.25 10.66 10.98
N LYS A 4 3.22 10.90 9.66
CA LYS A 4 2.10 10.52 8.80
C LYS A 4 2.02 8.99 8.74
N LYS A 5 1.56 8.35 9.82
CA LYS A 5 1.24 6.91 9.89
C LYS A 5 -0.23 6.77 9.51
N GLY A 6 -0.50 6.32 8.27
CA GLY A 6 -1.86 6.18 7.73
C GLY A 6 -1.96 6.44 6.22
N HIS A 7 -3.17 6.61 5.71
CA HIS A 7 -3.46 6.86 4.27
C HIS A 7 -2.77 8.12 3.71
N GLY A 8 -2.30 9.02 4.59
CA GLY A 8 -1.52 10.20 4.22
C GLY A 8 0.00 9.97 4.10
N SER A 9 0.51 8.76 4.39
CA SER A 9 1.94 8.45 4.28
C SER A 9 2.42 8.44 2.82
N ALA A 10 3.70 8.77 2.58
CA ALA A 10 4.28 8.73 1.25
C ALA A 10 4.14 7.34 0.61
N THR A 11 4.34 6.29 1.41
CA THR A 11 4.16 4.89 1.04
C THR A 11 2.72 4.59 0.63
N ALA A 12 1.73 5.04 1.41
CA ALA A 12 0.32 4.84 1.10
C ALA A 12 -0.08 5.54 -0.20
N LYS A 13 0.41 6.76 -0.44
CA LYS A 13 0.16 7.47 -1.71
C LYS A 13 0.74 6.73 -2.91
N LYS A 14 1.99 6.26 -2.79
CA LYS A 14 2.68 5.52 -3.86
C LYS A 14 1.99 4.19 -4.17
N ALA A 15 1.56 3.46 -3.14
CA ALA A 15 0.77 2.25 -3.32
C ALA A 15 -0.59 2.51 -3.98
N ASN A 16 -1.33 3.54 -3.52
CA ASN A 16 -2.62 3.91 -4.13
C ASN A 16 -2.47 4.32 -5.61
N ALA A 17 -1.40 5.03 -5.96
CA ALA A 17 -1.13 5.38 -7.35
C ALA A 17 -0.88 4.14 -8.23
N LYS A 18 -0.11 3.16 -7.73
CA LYS A 18 0.11 1.88 -8.43
C LYS A 18 -1.17 1.07 -8.57
N ALA A 19 -1.97 1.02 -7.52
CA ALA A 19 -3.27 0.33 -7.54
C ALA A 19 -4.24 0.96 -8.54
N LYS A 20 -4.30 2.30 -8.59
CA LYS A 20 -5.09 3.05 -9.58
C LYS A 20 -4.63 2.77 -11.01
N LYS A 21 -3.32 2.64 -11.27
CA LYS A 21 -2.80 2.24 -12.58
C LYS A 21 -3.26 0.83 -12.99
N GLU A 22 -3.46 -0.07 -12.03
CA GLU A 22 -4.06 -1.40 -12.26
C GLU A 22 -5.60 -1.38 -12.29
N GLY A 23 -6.25 -0.22 -12.16
CA GLY A 23 -7.70 -0.13 -12.05
C GLY A 23 -8.28 -0.66 -10.74
N LYS A 24 -7.45 -0.83 -9.70
CA LYS A 24 -7.85 -1.40 -8.41
C LYS A 24 -8.03 -0.31 -7.36
N SER A 25 -9.22 -0.27 -6.77
CA SER A 25 -9.58 0.67 -5.71
C SER A 25 -8.85 0.37 -4.40
N ASN A 26 -8.42 -0.89 -4.18
CA ASN A 26 -7.72 -1.31 -2.98
C ASN A 26 -6.25 -1.65 -3.31
N PRO A 27 -5.27 -0.91 -2.77
CA PRO A 27 -3.85 -1.19 -3.01
C PRO A 27 -3.36 -2.52 -2.42
N ARG A 28 -4.16 -3.21 -1.60
CA ARG A 28 -3.86 -4.57 -1.14
C ARG A 28 -4.30 -5.67 -2.09
N THR A 29 -5.09 -5.36 -3.12
CA THR A 29 -5.47 -6.31 -4.18
C THR A 29 -4.62 -6.13 -5.45
N SER A 30 -3.84 -5.04 -5.51
CA SER A 30 -2.82 -4.82 -6.53
C SER A 30 -1.50 -5.45 -6.10
N SER A 31 -0.95 -6.31 -6.95
CA SER A 31 0.35 -6.95 -6.69
C SER A 31 1.47 -5.90 -6.63
N SER A 32 1.45 -4.92 -7.55
CA SER A 32 2.46 -3.87 -7.59
C SER A 32 2.36 -2.88 -6.42
N ALA A 33 1.16 -2.63 -5.89
CA ALA A 33 0.93 -1.78 -4.73
C ALA A 33 1.23 -2.50 -3.41
N GLN A 34 1.02 -3.82 -3.33
CA GLN A 34 1.43 -4.64 -2.19
C GLN A 34 2.94 -4.62 -1.97
N ALA A 35 3.74 -4.51 -3.03
CA ALA A 35 5.19 -4.35 -2.91
C ALA A 35 5.58 -3.07 -2.16
N GLU A 36 4.79 -1.99 -2.28
CA GLU A 36 5.02 -0.75 -1.54
C GLU A 36 4.43 -0.78 -0.13
N LEU A 37 3.29 -1.45 0.08
CA LEU A 37 2.64 -1.55 1.41
C LEU A 37 3.25 -2.61 2.33
N GLY A 38 4.05 -3.53 1.78
CA GLY A 38 4.49 -4.74 2.46
C GLY A 38 3.42 -5.83 2.45
N LYS A 39 3.85 -7.09 2.59
CA LYS A 39 2.92 -8.23 2.70
C LYS A 39 2.09 -8.07 3.97
N LYS A 40 0.76 -8.13 3.83
CA LYS A 40 -0.16 -8.12 4.98
C LYS A 40 0.02 -9.43 5.74
N GLY A 41 0.72 -9.37 6.87
CA GLY A 41 0.75 -10.44 7.87
C GLY A 41 1.13 -11.80 7.30
N GLY A 42 2.36 -11.92 6.77
CA GLY A 42 2.98 -13.23 6.80
C GLY A 42 2.95 -13.67 8.26
N LYS A 43 2.04 -14.59 8.62
CA LYS A 43 2.15 -15.29 9.90
C LYS A 43 3.57 -15.84 9.91
N SER A 44 4.45 -15.29 10.75
CA SER A 44 5.61 -16.06 11.17
C SER A 44 5.05 -17.38 11.65
N LYS A 45 5.38 -18.43 10.90
CA LYS A 45 5.01 -19.79 11.25
C LYS A 45 5.88 -20.22 12.43
#